data_AF-A0AAD8E579-F1
#
_entry.id   AF-A0AAD8E579-F1
#
_cell.length_a   1.000
_cell.length_b   1.000
_cell.length_c   1.000
_cell.angle_alpha   90.00
_cell.angle_beta   90.00
_cell.angle_gamma   90.00
#
_symmetry.space_group_name_H-M   'P 1'
#
loop_
_entity.id
_entity.type
_entity.pdbx_description
1 polymer ?
#
loop_
_entity_poly.entity_id
_entity_poly.type
_entity_poly.pdbx_seq_one_letter_code
_entity_poly.pdbx_strand_id
1 'polypeptide(L)' 'MLSDEKLANVFADKMLGKGVYVVGFSYPVVPRGKARIRVQMSASHSDQDVDEAVKAFVDVGRELNVINM' A
#
# COMPACT_ATOMS: atom_id res chain seq x y z
N MET A 1 -4.08 0.43 -8.76
CA MET A 1 -4.38 1.70 -8.05
C MET A 1 -5.64 1.49 -7.23
N LEU A 2 -5.79 2.18 -6.09
CA LEU A 2 -6.91 1.93 -5.17
C LEU A 2 -8.15 2.76 -5.51
N SER A 3 -7.97 3.94 -6.10
CA SER A 3 -9.03 4.84 -6.60
C SER A 3 -9.98 5.42 -5.54
N ASP A 4 -10.23 4.73 -4.44
CA ASP A 4 -11.02 5.18 -3.30
C ASP A 4 -10.13 5.65 -2.13
N GLU A 5 -10.50 6.78 -1.53
CA GLU A 5 -9.72 7.44 -0.48
C GLU A 5 -9.77 6.65 0.84
N LYS A 6 -10.92 6.07 1.20
CA LYS A 6 -11.06 5.26 2.41
C LYS A 6 -10.28 3.96 2.24
N LEU A 7 -10.35 3.34 1.07
CA LEU A 7 -9.60 2.12 0.75
C LEU A 7 -8.09 2.35 0.89
N ALA A 8 -7.57 3.50 0.45
CA ALA A 8 -6.15 3.83 0.60
C ALA A 8 -5.70 3.93 2.07
N ASN A 9 -6.52 4.51 2.95
CA ASN A 9 -6.20 4.59 4.38
C ASN A 9 -6.29 3.22 5.06
N VAL A 10 -7.36 2.46 4.79
CA VAL A 10 -7.51 1.09 5.36
C VAL A 10 -6.37 0.18 4.89
N PHE A 11 -5.95 0.29 3.64
CA PHE A 11 -4.81 -0.45 3.13
C PHE A 11 -3.53 -0.08 3.90
N ALA A 12 -3.26 1.21 4.11
CA ALA A 12 -2.09 1.68 4.84
C ALA A 12 -2.07 1.18 6.30
N ASP A 13 -3.21 1.26 7.00
CA ASP A 13 -3.33 0.77 8.39
C ASP A 13 -3.05 -0.74 8.49
N LYS A 14 -3.55 -1.53 7.53
CA LYS A 14 -3.30 -2.97 7.47
C LYS A 14 -1.84 -3.31 7.15
N MET A 15 -1.20 -2.54 6.27
CA MET A 15 0.23 -2.69 5.98
C MET A 15 1.07 -2.39 7.23
N LEU A 16 0.73 -1.35 7.98
CA LEU A 16 1.39 -1.04 9.25
C LEU A 16 1.25 -2.18 10.26
N GLY A 17 0.06 -2.78 10.36
CA GLY A 17 -0.16 -3.98 11.18
C GLY A 17 0.68 -5.20 10.76
N LYS A 18 1.16 -5.24 9.51
CA LYS A 18 2.11 -6.24 9.00
C LYS A 18 3.57 -5.80 9.12
N GLY A 19 3.86 -4.70 9.81
CA GLY A 19 5.22 -4.18 10.01
C GLY A 19 5.75 -3.33 8.86
N VAL A 20 4.92 -3.02 7.85
CA VAL A 20 5.34 -2.25 6.67
C VAL A 20 4.67 -0.87 6.70
N TYR A 21 5.46 0.15 7.05
CA TYR A 21 4.95 1.52 7.09
C TYR A 21 4.81 2.12 5.69
N VAL A 22 3.58 2.43 5.29
CA VAL A 22 3.25 3.13 4.04
C VAL A 22 2.13 4.15 4.30
N VAL A 23 1.99 5.11 3.38
CA VAL A 23 0.98 6.17 3.50
C VAL A 23 0.03 6.14 2.30
N GLY A 24 -1.27 6.29 2.59
CA GLY A 24 -2.31 6.54 1.60
C GLY A 24 -2.26 7.96 1.06
N PHE A 25 -2.17 8.10 -0.25
CA PHE A 25 -2.23 9.39 -0.94
C PHE A 25 -3.65 9.57 -1.47
N SER A 26 -4.35 10.60 -0.99
CA SER A 26 -5.69 11.01 -1.41
C SER A 26 -5.72 12.50 -1.75
N TYR A 27 -6.89 13.05 -2.13
CA TYR A 27 -7.05 14.49 -2.29
C TYR A 27 -6.72 15.24 -0.98
N PRO A 28 -6.04 16.41 -1.02
CA PRO A 28 -5.64 17.21 -2.19
C PRO A 28 -4.28 16.81 -2.81
N VAL A 29 -3.59 15.82 -2.26
CA VAL A 29 -2.26 15.40 -2.72
C VAL A 29 -2.31 14.74 -4.10
N VAL A 30 -3.40 14.02 -4.39
CA VAL A 30 -3.72 13.49 -5.72
C VAL A 30 -5.15 13.87 -6.12
N PRO A 31 -5.50 13.91 -7.43
CA PRO A 31 -6.87 14.14 -7.85
C PRO A 31 -7.86 13.14 -7.23
N ARG A 32 -9.11 13.58 -7.03
CA ARG A 32 -10.20 12.71 -6.55
C ARG A 32 -10.34 11.47 -7.44
N GLY A 33 -10.68 10.33 -6.84
CA GLY A 33 -10.81 9.05 -7.57
C GLY A 33 -9.48 8.42 -8.00
N LYS A 34 -8.33 9.01 -7.60
CA LYS A 34 -6.97 8.54 -7.95
C LYS A 34 -6.11 8.23 -6.73
N ALA A 35 -6.78 7.88 -5.62
CA ALA A 35 -6.11 7.48 -4.39
C ALA A 35 -5.20 6.27 -4.63
N ARG A 36 -4.04 6.26 -3.97
CA ARG A 36 -3.01 5.22 -4.15
C ARG A 36 -2.09 5.14 -2.94
N ILE A 37 -1.42 4.01 -2.79
CA ILE A 37 -0.21 3.92 -1.96
C ILE A 37 0.98 4.27 -2.86
N ARG A 38 1.85 5.16 -2.41
CA ARG A 38 3.11 5.47 -3.11
C ARG A 38 4.27 4.91 -2.31
N VAL A 39 4.94 3.91 -2.86
CA VAL A 39 6.17 3.34 -2.31
C VAL A 39 7.39 4.07 -2.86
N GLN A 40 8.45 4.16 -2.05
CA GLN A 40 9.72 4.77 -2.42
C GLN A 40 10.84 3.83 -2.04
N MET A 41 11.71 3.49 -2.99
CA MET A 41 12.84 2.60 -2.74
C MET A 41 14.04 3.38 -2.23
N SER A 42 14.84 2.69 -1.44
CA SER A 42 16.09 3.20 -0.86
C SER A 42 17.14 2.13 -1.04
N ALA A 43 18.37 2.55 -1.34
CA ALA A 43 19.53 1.66 -1.41
C ALA A 43 19.86 1.00 -0.05
N SER A 44 19.27 1.50 1.04
CA SER A 44 19.40 0.89 2.37
C SER A 44 18.50 -0.32 2.59
N HIS A 45 17.49 -0.56 1.75
CA HIS A 45 16.67 -1.77 1.84
C HIS A 45 17.43 -2.96 1.27
N SER A 46 17.38 -4.09 1.97
CA SER A 46 17.81 -5.38 1.46
C SER A 46 16.75 -6.00 0.55
N ASP A 47 17.14 -7.01 -0.23
CA ASP A 47 16.18 -7.79 -1.03
C ASP A 47 15.11 -8.44 -0.13
N GLN A 48 15.49 -8.87 1.08
CA GLN A 48 14.56 -9.44 2.05
C GLN A 48 13.52 -8.41 2.53
N ASP A 49 13.90 -7.16 2.78
CA ASP A 49 12.94 -6.10 3.14
C ASP A 49 11.89 -5.90 2.03
N VAL A 50 12.34 -5.98 0.76
CA VAL A 50 11.46 -5.87 -0.41
C VAL A 50 10.53 -7.07 -0.51
N ASP A 51 11.04 -8.29 -0.32
CA ASP A 51 10.23 -9.52 -0.35
C ASP A 51 9.16 -9.52 0.75
N GLU A 52 9.52 -9.11 1.97
CA GLU A 52 8.59 -8.98 3.09
C GLU A 52 7.51 -7.92 2.80
N ALA A 53 7.90 -6.78 2.24
CA ALA A 53 6.96 -5.75 1.82
C ALA A 53 6.01 -6.26 0.72
N VAL A 54 6.53 -6.93 -0.32
CA VAL A 54 5.72 -7.49 -1.41
C VAL A 54 4.73 -8.51 -0.87
N LYS A 55 5.16 -9.43 0.02
CA LYS A 55 4.28 -10.40 0.65
C LYS A 55 3.15 -9.72 1.43
N ALA A 56 3.46 -8.68 2.20
CA ALA A 56 2.45 -7.90 2.92
C ALA A 56 1.45 -7.22 1.96
N PHE A 57 1.93 -6.61 0.87
CA PHE A 57 1.09 -6.00 -0.15
C PHE A 57 0.15 -7.02 -0.82
N VAL A 58 0.64 -8.22 -1.13
CA VAL A 58 -0.17 -9.29 -1.73
C VAL A 58 -1.24 -9.76 -0.74
N ASP A 59 -0.88 -10.00 0.51
CA ASP A 59 -1.82 -10.43 1.54
C ASP A 59 -2.96 -9.41 1.75
N VAL A 60 -2.61 -8.14 1.95
CA VAL A 60 -3.59 -7.06 2.17
C VAL A 60 -4.40 -6.81 0.89
N GLY A 61 -3.75 -6.86 -0.27
CA GLY A 61 -4.41 -6.70 -1.56
C GLY A 61 -5.47 -7.77 -1.83
N ARG A 62 -5.21 -9.01 -1.44
CA ARG A 62 -6.19 -10.10 -1.51
C ARG A 62 -7.30 -9.94 -0.47
N GLU A 63 -6.95 -9.62 0.78
CA GLU A 63 -7.91 -9.42 1.86
C GLU A 63 -8.95 -8.33 1.51
N LEU A 64 -8.48 -7.24 0.89
CA LEU A 64 -9.31 -6.11 0.48
C LEU A 64 -9.89 -6.25 -0.94
N ASN A 65 -9.71 -7.38 -1.61
CA ASN A 65 -10.17 -7.64 -2.98
C ASN A 65 -9.69 -6.58 -4.00
N VAL A 66 -8.47 -6.06 -3.83
CA VAL A 66 -7.82 -5.12 -4.75
C VAL A 66 -7.18 -5.86 -5.92
N ILE A 67 -6.68 -7.07 -5.68
CA ILE A 67 -6.11 -7.95 -6.69
C ILE A 67 -6.78 -9.32 -6.62
N ASN A 68 -7.14 -9.87 -7.77
CA ASN A 68 -7.65 -11.24 -7.90
C ASN A 68 -6.49 -12.20 -8.23
N MET A 69 -6.64 -13.49 -7.91
CA MET A 69 -5.75 -14.54 -8.42
C MET A 69 -5.98 -14.79 -9.90
#